data_AF-A0A6P5IRR4-F1
#
_entry.id   AF-A0A6P5IRR4-F1
#
_cell.length_a   1.000
_cell.length_b   1.000
_cell.length_c   1.000
_cell.angle_alpha   90.00
_cell.angle_beta   90.00
_cell.angle_gamma   90.00
#
_symmetry.space_group_name_H-M   'P 1'
#
loop_
_entity.id
_entity.type
_entity.pdbx_description
1 polymer ?
#
loop_
_entity_poly.entity_id
_entity_poly.type
_entity_poly.pdbx_seq_one_letter_code
_entity_poly.pdbx_strand_id
1 'polypeptide(L)'
;MAFVRSPSETLWRSCNLVMAAFFALAAYVQINDPDAELWMVIYMIPAILTVLVGLNPLITGNFIWKNLTKLHLFLCALGTVYLGFYLFLHTERNILHEEEGRELFGLGIIIVWLSLCHISTNEYLKIQEIK
;
A
#
# COMPACT_ATOMS: atom_id res chain seq x y z
N MET A 1 -25.60 -21.32 -8.09
CA MET A 1 -25.17 -20.63 -9.33
C MET A 1 -23.85 -19.95 -9.00
N ALA A 2 -22.72 -20.49 -9.47
CA ALA A 2 -21.41 -19.91 -9.20
C ALA A 2 -21.30 -18.58 -9.96
N PHE A 3 -21.14 -17.47 -9.24
CA PHE A 3 -20.86 -16.17 -9.85
C PHE A 3 -19.49 -16.26 -10.55
N VAL A 4 -19.50 -16.46 -11.87
CA VAL A 4 -18.27 -16.39 -12.67
C VAL A 4 -17.82 -14.94 -12.67
N ARG A 5 -16.72 -14.67 -11.96
CA ARG A 5 -16.11 -13.33 -11.87
C ARG A 5 -15.54 -12.90 -13.22
N SER A 6 -15.47 -11.59 -13.46
CA SER A 6 -14.83 -11.09 -14.67
C SER A 6 -13.31 -11.35 -14.64
N PRO A 7 -12.65 -11.45 -15.81
CA PRO A 7 -11.20 -11.55 -15.88
C PRO A 7 -10.48 -10.36 -15.22
N SER A 8 -11.04 -9.14 -15.35
CA SER A 8 -10.49 -7.94 -14.73
C SER A 8 -10.56 -7.95 -13.21
N GLU A 9 -11.68 -8.42 -12.64
CA GLU A 9 -11.83 -8.58 -11.19
C GLU A 9 -10.85 -9.64 -10.66
N THR A 10 -10.70 -10.75 -11.38
CA THR A 10 -9.77 -11.81 -11.02
C THR A 10 -8.33 -11.31 -11.04
N LEU A 11 -7.93 -10.58 -12.08
CA LEU A 11 -6.60 -9.97 -12.18
C LEU A 11 -6.35 -8.98 -11.04
N TRP A 12 -7.29 -8.06 -10.79
CA TRP A 12 -7.16 -7.05 -9.74
C TRP A 12 -6.96 -7.68 -8.35
N ARG A 13 -7.73 -8.73 -8.05
CA ARG A 13 -7.61 -9.47 -6.79
C ARG A 13 -6.26 -10.17 -6.67
N SER A 14 -5.82 -10.85 -7.73
CA SER A 14 -4.49 -11.48 -7.77
C SER A 14 -3.36 -10.47 -7.57
N CYS A 15 -3.42 -9.31 -8.23
CA CYS A 15 -2.45 -8.23 -8.03
C CYS A 15 -2.41 -7.76 -6.58
N ASN A 16 -3.56 -7.63 -5.92
CA ASN A 16 -3.61 -7.23 -4.51
C ASN A 16 -3.04 -8.30 -3.57
N LEU A 17 -3.22 -9.58 -3.86
CA LEU A 17 -2.60 -10.66 -3.08
C LEU A 17 -1.08 -10.70 -3.27
N VAL A 18 -0.59 -10.49 -4.49
CA VAL A 18 0.84 -10.39 -4.76
C VAL A 18 1.44 -9.17 -4.04
N MET A 19 0.78 -8.02 -4.11
CA MET A 19 1.25 -6.81 -3.44
C MET A 19 1.16 -6.91 -1.92
N ALA A 20 0.18 -7.63 -1.38
CA ALA A 20 0.15 -7.94 0.03
C ALA A 20 1.36 -8.78 0.47
N ALA A 21 1.71 -9.81 -0.29
CA ALA A 21 2.90 -10.62 -0.04
C ALA A 21 4.18 -9.78 -0.16
N PHE A 22 4.25 -8.87 -1.14
CA PHE A 22 5.33 -7.91 -1.27
C PHE A 22 5.47 -7.02 -0.04
N PHE A 23 4.39 -6.40 0.45
CA PHE A 23 4.44 -5.56 1.65
C PHE A 23 4.75 -6.35 2.93
N ALA A 24 4.24 -7.58 3.07
CA ALA A 24 4.58 -8.44 4.19
C ALA A 24 6.07 -8.83 4.18
N LEU A 25 6.63 -9.10 3.00
CA LEU A 25 8.07 -9.34 2.85
C LEU A 25 8.87 -8.06 3.14
N ALA A 26 8.43 -6.90 2.66
CA ALA A 26 9.04 -5.61 2.93
C ALA A 26 9.06 -5.31 4.43
N ALA A 27 8.00 -5.64 5.16
CA ALA A 27 7.96 -5.57 6.62
C ALA A 27 8.96 -6.54 7.26
N TYR A 28 8.98 -7.81 6.82
CA TYR A 28 9.85 -8.82 7.39
C TYR A 28 11.34 -8.47 7.29
N VAL A 29 11.79 -7.94 6.14
CA VAL A 29 13.21 -7.59 5.96
C VAL A 29 13.66 -6.42 6.84
N GLN A 30 12.74 -5.61 7.40
CA GLN A 30 13.06 -4.51 8.32
C GLN A 30 13.69 -4.97 9.62
N ILE A 31 13.58 -6.25 10.00
CA ILE A 31 14.23 -6.78 11.21
C ILE A 31 15.75 -6.57 11.23
N ASN A 32 16.35 -6.29 10.06
CA ASN A 32 17.77 -6.03 9.91
C ASN A 32 18.15 -4.55 10.09
N ASP A 33 17.17 -3.64 10.16
CA ASP A 33 17.38 -2.20 10.21
C ASP A 33 17.23 -1.68 11.67
N PRO A 34 17.95 -0.63 12.08
CA PRO A 34 17.99 -0.13 13.47
C PRO A 34 16.65 0.37 14.01
N ASP A 35 15.73 0.79 13.15
CA ASP A 35 14.40 1.33 13.49
C ASP A 35 13.24 0.42 13.00
N ALA A 36 13.54 -0.89 12.93
CA ALA A 36 12.67 -1.95 12.45
C ALA A 36 11.20 -1.85 12.90
N GLU A 37 10.96 -1.52 14.18
CA GLU A 37 9.61 -1.53 14.76
C GLU A 37 8.64 -0.62 14.02
N LEU A 38 9.06 0.61 13.71
CA LEU A 38 8.22 1.58 13.03
C LEU A 38 7.95 1.14 11.60
N TRP A 39 8.98 0.75 10.86
CA TRP A 39 8.85 0.35 9.46
C TRP A 39 8.07 -0.93 9.27
N MET A 40 8.22 -1.91 10.17
CA MET A 40 7.38 -3.11 10.18
C MET A 40 5.89 -2.73 10.27
N VAL A 41 5.53 -1.80 11.15
CA VAL A 41 4.13 -1.32 11.25
C VAL A 41 3.70 -0.59 9.98
N ILE A 42 4.56 0.28 9.45
CA ILE A 42 4.29 1.03 8.21
C ILE A 42 3.98 0.08 7.05
N TYR A 43 4.75 -1.00 6.86
CA TYR A 43 4.52 -1.97 5.79
C TYR A 43 3.42 -3.01 6.09
N MET A 44 3.16 -3.34 7.35
CA MET A 44 2.12 -4.32 7.70
C MET A 44 0.70 -3.78 7.49
N ILE A 45 0.47 -2.49 7.70
CA ILE A 45 -0.83 -1.85 7.43
C ILE A 45 -1.27 -2.04 5.95
N PRO A 46 -0.47 -1.64 4.93
CA PRO A 46 -0.82 -1.86 3.54
C PRO A 46 -0.86 -3.34 3.17
N ALA A 47 -0.04 -4.21 3.78
CA ALA A 47 -0.15 -5.66 3.58
C ALA A 47 -1.55 -6.17 3.95
N ILE A 48 -2.05 -5.82 5.13
CA ILE A 48 -3.39 -6.22 5.60
C ILE A 48 -4.49 -5.61 4.71
N LEU A 49 -4.42 -4.30 4.45
CA LEU A 49 -5.42 -3.60 3.64
C LEU A 49 -5.54 -4.18 2.23
N THR A 50 -4.41 -4.55 1.61
CA THR A 50 -4.36 -5.15 0.27
C THR A 50 -4.77 -6.62 0.26
N VAL A 51 -4.44 -7.43 1.27
CA VAL A 51 -5.03 -8.79 1.41
C VAL A 51 -6.55 -8.69 1.42
N LEU A 52 -7.11 -7.77 2.21
CA LEU A 52 -8.57 -7.62 2.30
C LEU A 52 -9.19 -7.27 0.94
N VAL A 53 -8.55 -6.42 0.14
CA VAL A 53 -8.98 -6.10 -1.24
C VAL A 53 -8.90 -7.34 -2.13
N GLY A 54 -7.81 -8.10 -2.04
CA GLY A 54 -7.62 -9.35 -2.77
C GLY A 54 -8.70 -10.40 -2.43
N LEU A 55 -9.08 -10.50 -1.16
CA LEU A 55 -10.14 -11.41 -0.70
C LEU A 55 -11.53 -10.94 -1.15
N ASN A 56 -11.86 -9.66 -0.93
CA ASN A 56 -13.14 -9.07 -1.30
C ASN A 56 -12.98 -7.58 -1.68
N PRO A 57 -12.99 -7.24 -2.98
CA PRO A 57 -12.84 -5.84 -3.43
C PRO A 57 -13.89 -4.88 -2.85
N LEU A 58 -15.07 -5.35 -2.46
CA LEU A 58 -16.11 -4.49 -1.87
C LEU A 58 -15.72 -3.91 -0.50
N ILE A 59 -14.68 -4.45 0.16
CA ILE A 59 -14.19 -3.93 1.44
C ILE A 59 -13.79 -2.47 1.35
N THR A 60 -13.37 -2.01 0.18
CA THR A 60 -12.93 -0.62 -0.02
C THR A 60 -14.08 0.38 0.08
N GLY A 61 -15.33 -0.09 -0.03
CA GLY A 61 -16.54 0.69 0.26
C GLY A 61 -16.74 0.99 1.75
N ASN A 62 -16.14 0.19 2.64
CA ASN A 62 -16.30 0.27 4.09
C ASN A 62 -15.68 1.55 4.69
N PHE A 63 -16.40 2.18 5.61
CA PHE A 63 -15.97 3.43 6.26
C PHE A 63 -14.63 3.29 7.00
N ILE A 64 -14.42 2.19 7.72
CA ILE A 64 -13.18 1.94 8.48
C ILE A 64 -12.00 1.79 7.51
N TRP A 65 -12.15 0.94 6.48
CA TRP A 65 -11.10 0.74 5.48
C TRP A 65 -10.72 2.06 4.79
N LYS A 66 -11.71 2.88 4.41
CA LYS A 66 -11.50 4.18 3.77
C LYS A 66 -10.71 5.15 4.67
N ASN A 67 -11.12 5.30 5.92
CA ASN A 67 -10.47 6.24 6.82
C ASN A 67 -9.07 5.79 7.22
N LEU A 68 -8.88 4.49 7.48
CA LEU A 68 -7.56 3.95 7.78
C LEU A 68 -6.61 4.13 6.60
N THR A 69 -7.08 3.85 5.38
CA THR A 69 -6.29 4.07 4.15
C THR A 69 -5.94 5.55 3.97
N LYS A 70 -6.88 6.47 4.15
CA LYS A 70 -6.62 7.92 4.05
C LYS A 70 -5.62 8.42 5.08
N LEU A 71 -5.77 8.00 6.34
CA LEU A 71 -4.84 8.36 7.42
C LEU A 71 -3.43 7.84 7.11
N HIS A 72 -3.33 6.58 6.70
CA HIS A 72 -2.05 5.97 6.37
C HIS A 72 -1.38 6.65 5.16
N LEU A 73 -2.14 6.95 4.11
CA LEU A 73 -1.67 7.73 2.95
C LEU A 73 -1.16 9.11 3.36
N PHE A 74 -1.89 9.81 4.24
CA PHE A 74 -1.48 11.12 4.74
C PHE A 74 -0.15 11.04 5.51
N LEU A 75 -0.01 10.07 6.42
CA LEU A 75 1.22 9.85 7.17
C LEU A 75 2.40 9.47 6.25
N CYS A 76 2.17 8.60 5.27
CA CYS A 76 3.19 8.24 4.28
C CYS A 76 3.61 9.44 3.43
N ALA A 77 2.68 10.32 3.06
CA ALA A 77 2.99 11.53 2.32
C ALA A 77 3.86 12.49 3.14
N LEU A 78 3.53 12.69 4.43
CA LEU A 78 4.38 13.46 5.34
C LEU A 78 5.77 12.84 5.49
N GLY A 79 5.85 11.52 5.68
CA GLY A 79 7.12 10.79 5.76
C GLY A 79 7.95 10.92 4.47
N THR A 80 7.30 10.86 3.31
CA THR A 80 7.95 11.04 1.99
C THR A 80 8.54 12.43 1.86
N VAL A 81 7.82 13.47 2.25
CA VAL A 81 8.32 14.86 2.22
C VAL A 81 9.49 15.03 3.19
N TYR A 82 9.36 14.49 4.40
CA TYR A 82 10.42 14.53 5.41
C TYR A 82 11.71 13.84 4.93
N LEU A 83 11.61 12.58 4.51
CA LEU A 83 12.76 11.80 4.02
C LEU A 83 13.35 12.40 2.75
N GLY A 84 12.50 12.89 1.84
CA GLY A 84 12.95 13.56 0.62
C GLY A 84 13.76 14.83 0.93
N PHE A 85 13.32 15.62 1.90
CA PHE A 85 14.07 16.80 2.37
C PHE A 85 15.36 16.41 3.10
N TYR A 86 15.31 15.38 3.94
CA TYR A 86 16.47 14.86 4.66
C TYR A 86 17.57 14.40 3.69
N LEU A 87 17.21 13.54 2.73
CA LEU A 87 18.12 13.05 1.69
C LEU A 87 18.65 14.18 0.82
N PHE A 88 17.80 15.13 0.43
CA PHE A 88 18.25 16.29 -0.36
C PHE A 88 19.35 17.10 0.33
N LEU A 89 19.32 17.18 1.66
CA LEU A 89 20.31 17.93 2.45
C LEU A 89 21.54 17.10 2.87
N HIS A 90 21.41 15.78 3.01
CA HIS A 90 22.42 14.94 3.68
C HIS A 90 22.98 13.80 2.80
N THR A 91 22.42 13.56 1.60
CA THR A 91 22.94 12.51 0.71
C THR A 91 24.21 12.97 0.00
N GLU A 92 25.29 12.20 0.23
CA GLU A 92 26.55 12.29 -0.52
C GLU A 92 26.78 11.04 -1.43
N ARG A 93 25.93 10.01 -1.29
CA ARG A 93 26.09 8.66 -1.86
C ARG A 93 24.88 8.23 -2.71
N ASN A 94 24.90 6.99 -3.22
CA ASN A 94 23.81 6.45 -4.00
C ASN A 94 22.57 6.19 -3.13
N ILE A 95 21.49 6.93 -3.38
CA ILE A 95 20.22 6.89 -2.65
C ILE A 95 19.66 5.47 -2.52
N LEU A 96 19.88 4.59 -3.49
CA LEU A 96 19.35 3.22 -3.45
C LEU A 96 20.01 2.31 -2.40
N HIS A 97 21.23 2.65 -1.97
CA HIS A 97 21.96 1.87 -0.97
C HIS A 97 21.80 2.42 0.45
N GLU A 98 21.41 3.69 0.59
CA GLU A 98 21.10 4.29 1.88
C GLU A 98 19.73 3.79 2.38
N GLU A 99 19.62 3.61 3.69
CA GLU A 99 18.41 3.11 4.36
C GLU A 99 17.21 4.02 4.11
N GLU A 100 17.41 5.32 4.31
CA GLU A 100 16.42 6.38 4.14
C GLU A 100 15.93 6.49 2.70
N GLY A 101 16.80 6.15 1.74
CA GLY A 101 16.42 6.07 0.33
C GLY A 101 15.50 4.89 0.05
N ARG A 102 15.80 3.69 0.58
CA ARG A 102 14.92 2.52 0.46
C ARG A 102 13.55 2.78 1.09
N GLU A 103 13.55 3.42 2.26
CA GLU A 103 12.35 3.87 2.97
C GLU A 103 11.50 4.84 2.14
N LEU A 104 12.13 5.86 1.55
CA LEU A 104 11.46 6.83 0.68
C LEU A 104 10.74 6.14 -0.49
N PHE A 105 11.42 5.22 -1.18
CA PHE A 105 10.81 4.46 -2.27
C PHE A 105 9.69 3.53 -1.77
N GLY A 106 9.87 2.91 -0.61
CA GLY A 106 8.85 2.10 0.04
C GLY A 106 7.56 2.87 0.32
N LEU A 107 7.67 4.07 0.90
CA LEU A 107 6.53 4.97 1.11
C LEU A 107 5.87 5.35 -0.23
N GLY A 108 6.66 5.62 -1.27
CA GLY A 108 6.15 5.88 -2.62
C GLY A 108 5.30 4.73 -3.18
N ILE A 109 5.77 3.48 -3.04
CA ILE A 109 5.03 2.29 -3.48
C ILE A 109 3.72 2.12 -2.69
N ILE A 110 3.74 2.34 -1.36
CA ILE A 110 2.54 2.31 -0.52
C ILE A 110 1.53 3.35 -1.02
N ILE A 111 1.98 4.59 -1.25
CA ILE A 111 1.13 5.70 -1.71
C ILE A 111 0.45 5.35 -3.02
N VAL A 112 1.23 4.90 -4.01
CA VAL A 112 0.69 4.53 -5.33
C VAL A 112 -0.32 3.39 -5.20
N TRP A 113 0.03 2.31 -4.50
CA TRP A 113 -0.80 1.11 -4.46
C TRP A 113 -2.12 1.32 -3.69
N LEU A 114 -2.07 1.95 -2.52
CA LEU A 114 -3.28 2.24 -1.75
C LEU A 114 -4.17 3.28 -2.46
N SER A 115 -3.58 4.22 -3.21
CA SER A 115 -4.35 5.14 -4.05
C SER A 115 -5.10 4.41 -5.16
N LEU A 116 -4.46 3.45 -5.85
CA LEU A 116 -5.12 2.59 -6.84
C LEU A 116 -6.27 1.79 -6.21
N CYS A 117 -6.06 1.23 -5.01
CA CYS A 117 -7.13 0.56 -4.26
C CYS A 117 -8.30 1.51 -3.99
N HIS A 118 -8.02 2.74 -3.55
CA HIS A 118 -9.05 3.74 -3.29
C HIS A 118 -9.83 4.11 -4.55
N ILE A 119 -9.15 4.35 -5.67
CA ILE A 119 -9.78 4.74 -6.95
C ILE A 119 -10.64 3.60 -7.50
N SER A 120 -10.15 2.35 -7.45
CA SER A 120 -10.88 1.18 -7.95
C SER A 120 -12.23 0.96 -7.26
N THR A 121 -12.35 1.37 -5.98
CA THR A 121 -13.61 1.37 -5.21
C THR A 121 -14.75 2.04 -5.96
N ASN A 122 -14.48 3.21 -6.56
CA ASN A 122 -15.50 4.02 -7.21
C ASN A 122 -16.01 3.34 -8.49
N GLU A 123 -15.19 2.50 -9.12
CA GLU A 123 -15.60 1.70 -10.28
C GLU A 123 -16.43 0.49 -9.85
N TYR A 124 -16.00 -0.27 -8.83
CA TYR A 124 -16.74 -1.43 -8.34
C TYR A 124 -18.12 -1.04 -7.80
N LEU A 125 -18.25 0.07 -7.06
CA LEU A 125 -19.54 0.54 -6.56
C LEU A 125 -20.48 0.94 -7.70
N LYS A 126 -19.97 1.65 -8.72
CA LYS A 126 -20.77 2.01 -9.91
C LYS A 126 -21.27 0.78 -10.67
N ILE A 127 -20.44 -0.27 -10.81
CA ILE A 127 -20.84 -1.51 -11.50
C ILE A 127 -21.94 -2.25 -10.73
N GLN A 128 -21.96 -2.17 -9.39
CA GLN A 128 -23.00 -2.80 -8.57
C GLN A 128 -24.32 -2.02 -8.61
N GLU A 129 -24.31 -0.69 -8.75
CA GLU A 129 -25.55 0.10 -8.90
C GLU A 129 -26.25 -0.12 -10.24
N ILE A 130 -25.53 -0.59 -11.26
CA ILE A 130 -26.07 -0.84 -12.61
C ILE A 130 -26.62 -2.27 -12.77
N LYS A 131 -26.29 -3.17 -11.84
CA LYS A 131 -26.77 -4.57 -11.84
C LYS A 131 -27.96 -4.77 -10.90
#